data_AF-A0A7J5V622-F1
#
_entry.id   AF-A0A7J5V622-F1
#
_cell.length_a   1.000
_cell.length_b   1.000
_cell.length_c   1.000
_cell.angle_alpha   90.00
_cell.angle_beta   90.00
_cell.angle_gamma   90.00
#
_symmetry.space_group_name_H-M   'P 1'
#
loop_
_entity.id
_entity.type
_entity.pdbx_description
1 polymer ?
#
loop_
_entity_poly.entity_id
_entity_poly.type
_entity_poly.pdbx_seq_one_letter_code
_entity_poly.pdbx_strand_id
1 'polypeptide(L)'
;MSEIIFDENIDWDARVLCSDESCIGTIGPDGKCKECGKPYEGVLPESHGKDTVQPATTEEAKSVSPEDTGSDDDWDTRVLCSDGACIGVIGPDGKCNECGKPLK
;
A
#
# COMPACT_ATOMS: atom_id res chain seq x y z
N MET A 1 -14.73 0.18 -13.60
CA MET A 1 -14.14 -0.65 -12.53
C MET A 1 -12.75 -1.01 -12.99
N SER A 2 -11.73 -0.44 -12.36
CA SER A 2 -10.34 -0.83 -12.64
C SER A 2 -10.19 -2.27 -12.18
N GLU A 3 -10.23 -3.21 -13.11
CA GLU A 3 -9.98 -4.62 -12.81
C GLU A 3 -8.57 -4.71 -12.25
N ILE A 4 -8.47 -4.93 -10.93
CA ILE A 4 -7.21 -5.22 -10.28
C ILE A 4 -6.81 -6.60 -10.82
N ILE A 5 -5.87 -6.61 -11.77
CA ILE A 5 -5.29 -7.84 -12.30
C ILE A 5 -4.48 -8.46 -11.16
N PHE A 6 -5.12 -9.34 -10.38
CA PHE A 6 -4.44 -10.29 -9.51
C PHE A 6 -3.77 -11.32 -10.39
N ASP A 7 -2.70 -10.91 -11.06
CA ASP A 7 -1.80 -11.85 -11.72
C ASP A 7 -1.07 -12.58 -10.59
N GLU A 8 -1.59 -13.75 -10.19
CA GLU A 8 -0.96 -14.64 -9.20
C GLU A 8 0.48 -15.05 -9.63
N ASN A 9 0.87 -14.76 -10.87
CA ASN A 9 2.22 -14.94 -11.39
C ASN A 9 3.17 -13.75 -11.15
N ILE A 10 2.70 -12.61 -10.60
CA ILE A 10 3.60 -11.58 -10.10
C ILE A 10 4.07 -11.99 -8.71
N ASP A 11 5.28 -12.53 -8.67
CA ASP A 11 6.02 -12.78 -7.45
C ASP A 11 6.46 -11.43 -6.85
N TRP A 12 5.60 -10.84 -6.03
CA TRP A 12 5.89 -9.59 -5.33
C TRP A 12 7.07 -9.76 -4.36
N ASP A 13 7.28 -10.98 -3.86
CA ASP A 13 8.37 -11.37 -2.96
C ASP A 13 9.75 -11.41 -3.65
N ALA A 14 9.81 -11.60 -4.97
CA ALA A 14 11.05 -11.56 -5.74
C ALA A 14 11.62 -10.14 -5.94
N ARG A 15 10.88 -9.08 -5.55
CA ARG A 15 11.35 -7.70 -5.73
C ARG A 15 12.33 -7.31 -4.63
N VAL A 16 13.57 -7.09 -5.04
CA VAL A 16 14.63 -6.62 -4.15
C VAL A 16 14.79 -5.11 -4.28
N LEU A 17 14.77 -4.38 -3.16
CA LEU A 17 15.03 -2.94 -3.13
C LEU A 17 16.53 -2.66 -3.35
N CYS A 18 16.83 -1.47 -3.86
CA CYS A 18 18.20 -1.00 -3.97
C CYS A 18 18.91 -1.00 -2.60
N SER A 19 20.19 -1.34 -2.57
CA SER A 19 21.01 -1.26 -1.36
C SER A 19 21.24 0.17 -0.86
N ASP A 20 20.87 1.17 -1.65
CA ASP A 20 21.00 2.58 -1.31
C ASP A 20 19.68 3.08 -0.71
N GLU A 21 19.70 3.50 0.55
CA GLU A 21 18.51 3.96 1.30
C GLU A 21 17.89 5.25 0.74
N SER A 22 18.64 6.00 -0.08
CA SER A 22 18.13 7.19 -0.78
C SER A 22 17.53 6.87 -2.14
N CYS A 23 17.66 5.62 -2.62
CA CYS A 23 17.18 5.18 -3.92
C CYS A 23 15.89 4.36 -3.77
N ILE A 24 14.82 4.82 -4.40
CA ILE A 24 13.51 4.13 -4.44
C ILE A 24 13.45 2.95 -5.44
N GLY A 25 14.58 2.60 -6.05
CA GLY A 25 14.64 1.62 -7.15
C GLY A 25 14.62 0.16 -6.68
N THR A 26 14.31 -0.73 -7.63
CA THR A 26 14.42 -2.20 -7.45
C THR A 26 15.56 -2.77 -8.29
N ILE A 27 16.08 -3.91 -7.87
CA ILE A 27 17.15 -4.62 -8.58
C ILE A 27 16.58 -5.42 -9.74
N GLY A 28 17.16 -5.20 -10.93
CA GLY A 28 16.83 -5.96 -12.13
C GLY A 28 17.52 -7.34 -12.17
N PRO A 29 17.12 -8.21 -13.11
CA PRO A 29 17.72 -9.53 -13.30
C PRO A 29 19.21 -9.46 -13.67
N ASP A 30 19.67 -8.31 -14.14
CA ASP A 30 21.07 -7.97 -14.44
C ASP A 30 21.91 -7.66 -13.18
N GLY A 31 21.30 -7.71 -11.99
CA GLY A 31 21.98 -7.47 -10.72
C GLY A 31 22.33 -6.00 -10.49
N LYS A 32 21.64 -5.07 -11.16
CA LYS A 32 21.80 -3.63 -10.96
C LYS A 32 20.47 -2.97 -10.63
N CYS A 33 20.52 -1.87 -9.91
CA CYS A 33 19.34 -1.06 -9.65
C CYS A 33 18.85 -0.41 -10.96
N LYS A 34 17.55 -0.49 -11.23
CA LYS A 34 16.92 0.10 -12.41
C LYS A 34 16.97 1.63 -12.46
N GLU A 35 17.01 2.28 -11.30
CA GLU A 35 16.97 3.75 -11.20
C GLU A 35 18.38 4.35 -11.18
N CYS A 36 19.25 3.85 -10.31
CA CYS A 36 20.59 4.42 -10.11
C CYS A 36 21.72 3.66 -10.82
N GLY A 37 21.46 2.49 -11.38
CA GLY A 37 22.45 1.67 -12.10
C GLY A 37 23.52 1.03 -11.23
N LYS A 38 23.49 1.25 -9.90
CA LYS A 38 24.48 0.67 -8.97
C LYS A 38 24.38 -0.85 -8.97
N PRO A 39 25.52 -1.57 -8.95
CA PRO A 39 25.52 -3.01 -8.78
C PRO A 39 24.97 -3.37 -7.40
N TYR A 40 24.20 -4.45 -7.34
CA TYR A 40 23.71 -5.02 -6.10
C TYR A 40 24.67 -6.13 -5.65
N GLU A 41 25.25 -5.99 -4.46
CA GLU A 41 26.22 -6.95 -3.90
C GLU A 41 25.56 -8.04 -3.04
N GLY A 42 24.24 -7.97 -2.83
CA GLY A 42 23.47 -8.95 -2.06
C GLY A 42 23.09 -10.19 -2.86
N VAL A 43 22.56 -11.20 -2.15
CA VAL A 43 21.99 -12.40 -2.78
C VAL A 43 20.62 -12.02 -3.35
N LEU A 44 20.46 -12.20 -4.66
CA LEU A 44 19.15 -12.11 -5.29
C LEU A 44 18.38 -13.41 -5.04
N PRO A 45 17.08 -13.35 -4.72
CA PRO A 45 16.26 -14.55 -4.68
C PRO A 45 16.27 -15.19 -6.07
N GLU A 46 16.61 -16.47 -6.14
CA GLU A 46 16.46 -17.26 -7.36
C GLU A 46 14.97 -17.30 -7.69
N SER A 47 14.57 -16.56 -8.73
CA SER A 47 13.20 -16.56 -9.24
C SER A 47 12.78 -18.00 -9.51
N HIS A 48 11.83 -18.52 -8.72
CA HIS A 48 11.30 -19.86 -8.86
C HIS A 48 10.51 -20.00 -10.17
N GLY A 49 11.21 -20.25 -11.28
CA GLY A 49 10.63 -20.80 -12.50
C GLY A 49 10.42 -22.31 -12.38
N LYS A 50 9.72 -22.79 -11.35
CA LYS A 50 9.33 -24.19 -11.20
C LYS A 50 7.92 -24.31 -10.65
N ASP A 51 7.00 -24.64 -11.57
CA ASP A 51 5.73 -25.33 -11.33
C ASP A 51 5.73 -26.09 -10.00
N THR A 52 5.06 -25.51 -9.01
CA THR A 52 4.59 -26.28 -7.86
C THR A 52 3.19 -25.79 -7.54
N VAL A 53 2.22 -26.32 -8.30
CA VAL A 53 0.80 -26.22 -7.98
C VAL A 53 0.61 -26.81 -6.59
N GLN A 54 0.37 -25.95 -5.60
CA GLN A 54 -0.20 -26.36 -4.32
C GLN A 54 -1.70 -26.00 -4.37
N PRO A 55 -2.61 -26.97 -4.20
CA PRO A 55 -4.03 -26.67 -4.11
C PRO A 55 -4.29 -25.95 -2.78
N ALA A 56 -4.67 -24.67 -2.86
CA ALA A 56 -5.18 -23.92 -1.73
C ALA A 56 -6.51 -24.55 -1.29
N THR A 57 -6.47 -25.18 -0.12
CA THR A 57 -7.65 -25.59 0.64
C THR A 57 -8.50 -24.37 0.95
N THR A 58 -9.64 -24.29 0.27
CA THR A 58 -10.79 -23.48 0.65
C THR A 58 -11.22 -23.81 2.07
N GLU A 59 -11.12 -22.86 2.99
CA GLU A 59 -11.94 -22.87 4.20
C GLU A 59 -12.37 -21.45 4.61
N GLU A 60 -13.70 -21.29 4.60
CA GLU A 60 -14.54 -20.39 5.38
C GLU A 60 -14.40 -18.86 5.23
N ALA A 61 -15.22 -18.35 4.29
CA ALA A 61 -15.73 -17.00 4.30
C ALA A 61 -16.50 -16.72 5.59
N LYS A 62 -15.85 -16.04 6.53
CA LYS A 62 -16.52 -15.38 7.66
C LYS A 62 -17.19 -14.10 7.13
N SER A 63 -18.50 -14.20 6.89
CA SER A 63 -19.37 -13.07 6.59
C SER A 63 -19.27 -11.99 7.66
N VAL A 64 -18.67 -10.85 7.32
CA VAL A 64 -18.80 -9.61 8.07
C VAL A 64 -19.97 -8.86 7.41
N SER A 65 -21.05 -8.66 8.16
CA SER A 65 -22.21 -7.86 7.72
C SER A 65 -21.75 -6.46 7.28
N PRO A 66 -22.22 -5.95 6.12
CA PRO A 66 -22.11 -4.54 5.82
C PRO A 66 -23.24 -3.80 6.57
N GLU A 67 -23.00 -3.44 7.83
CA GLU A 67 -23.74 -2.36 8.49
C GLU A 67 -22.82 -1.16 8.71
N ASP A 68 -22.18 -0.71 7.64
CA ASP A 68 -21.71 0.66 7.54
C ASP A 68 -22.28 1.25 6.26
N THR A 69 -23.46 1.85 6.39
CA THR A 69 -23.95 2.86 5.46
C THR A 69 -23.08 4.11 5.60
N GLY A 70 -21.78 3.99 5.36
CA GLY A 70 -20.91 5.13 5.08
C GLY A 70 -21.20 5.54 3.65
N SER A 71 -22.24 6.36 3.49
CA SER A 71 -22.54 7.03 2.23
C SER A 71 -21.24 7.60 1.67
N ASP A 72 -20.98 7.35 0.39
CA ASP A 72 -19.85 7.86 -0.39
C ASP A 72 -19.70 9.42 -0.30
N ASP A 73 -20.74 10.08 0.24
CA ASP A 73 -20.91 11.51 0.53
C ASP A 73 -20.00 12.07 1.64
N ASP A 74 -19.38 11.21 2.45
CA ASP A 74 -18.56 11.66 3.60
C ASP A 74 -17.18 12.19 3.17
N TRP A 75 -16.72 11.87 1.95
CA TRP A 75 -15.41 12.36 1.47
C TRP A 75 -15.43 13.84 1.07
N ASP A 76 -16.52 14.31 0.44
CA ASP A 76 -16.67 15.70 -0.01
C ASP A 76 -17.00 16.68 1.14
N THR A 77 -17.51 16.18 2.26
CA THR A 77 -17.90 17.00 3.42
C THR A 77 -16.82 17.10 4.49
N ARG A 78 -15.74 16.32 4.38
CA ARG A 78 -14.60 16.37 5.31
C ARG A 78 -13.75 17.61 5.11
N VAL A 79 -13.60 18.39 6.18
CA VAL A 79 -12.71 19.56 6.20
C VAL A 79 -11.42 19.19 6.94
N LEU A 80 -10.26 19.36 6.30
CA LEU A 80 -8.97 19.17 6.96
C LEU A 80 -8.68 20.25 8.00
N CYS A 81 -7.95 19.90 9.04
CA CYS A 81 -7.50 20.84 10.05
C CYS A 81 -6.69 21.99 9.43
N SER A 82 -6.93 23.22 9.88
CA SER A 82 -6.20 24.41 9.42
C SER A 82 -4.74 24.45 9.89
N ASP A 83 -4.38 23.60 10.85
CA ASP A 83 -3.03 23.45 11.35
C ASP A 83 -2.27 22.54 10.38
N GLY A 84 -1.53 23.10 9.41
CA GLY A 84 -0.89 22.33 8.32
C GLY A 84 0.12 21.24 8.74
N ALA A 85 0.34 21.05 10.04
CA ALA A 85 1.08 19.93 10.62
C ALA A 85 0.17 18.80 11.15
N CYS A 86 -1.14 19.04 11.25
CA CYS A 86 -2.15 18.12 11.74
C CYS A 86 -2.85 17.42 10.56
N ILE A 87 -2.92 16.10 10.61
CA ILE A 87 -3.59 15.27 9.59
C ILE A 87 -5.09 15.10 9.85
N GLY A 88 -5.62 15.67 10.93
CA GLY A 88 -6.99 15.44 11.37
C GLY A 88 -8.04 16.19 10.54
N VAL A 89 -9.29 15.75 10.66
CA VAL A 89 -10.49 16.42 10.10
C VAL A 89 -11.25 17.18 11.18
N ILE A 90 -12.06 18.16 10.76
CA ILE A 90 -12.95 18.92 11.63
C ILE A 90 -14.22 18.12 11.88
N GLY A 91 -14.51 17.85 13.16
CA GLY A 91 -15.75 17.23 13.59
C GLY A 91 -16.92 18.21 13.61
N PRO A 92 -18.16 17.71 13.82
CA PRO A 92 -19.38 18.52 13.85
C PRO A 92 -19.36 19.62 14.92
N ASP A 93 -18.56 19.46 15.97
CA ASP A 93 -18.33 20.45 17.04
C ASP A 93 -17.47 21.65 16.59
N GLY A 94 -17.04 21.69 15.32
CA GLY A 94 -16.18 22.75 14.78
C GLY A 94 -14.74 22.70 15.30
N LYS A 95 -14.31 21.54 15.82
CA LYS A 95 -12.95 21.29 16.34
C LYS A 95 -12.32 20.12 15.61
N CYS A 96 -11.00 20.13 15.48
CA CYS A 96 -10.25 19.00 14.94
C CYS A 96 -10.29 17.80 15.89
N ASN A 97 -10.52 16.60 15.34
CA ASN A 97 -10.59 15.35 16.10
C ASN A 97 -9.24 14.92 16.71
N GLU A 98 -8.12 15.35 16.13
CA GLU A 98 -6.78 14.96 16.59
C GLU A 98 -6.21 15.99 17.58
N CYS A 99 -6.23 17.28 17.22
CA CYS A 99 -5.56 18.33 17.99
C CYS A 99 -6.50 19.22 18.80
N GLY A 100 -7.83 19.06 18.67
CA GLY A 100 -8.84 19.84 19.39
C GLY A 100 -8.93 21.32 19.02
N LYS A 101 -8.09 21.80 18.09
CA LYS A 101 -8.08 23.20 17.64
C LYS A 101 -9.39 23.53 16.90
N PRO A 102 -10.00 24.70 17.13
CA PRO A 102 -11.18 25.13 16.39
C PRO A 102 -10.84 25.41 14.92
N LEU A 103 -11.80 25.18 14.03
CA LEU A 103 -11.75 25.67 12.65
C LEU A 103 -11.80 27.21 12.70
N LYS A 104 -10.76 27.85 12.17
CA LYS A 104 -10.50 29.29 12.34
C LYS A 104 -11.20 30.13 11.28
#